data_AF-A0A6J6EU89-F1
#
_entry.id   AF-A0A6J6EU89-F1
#
_cell.length_a   1.000
_cell.length_b   1.000
_cell.length_c   1.000
_cell.angle_alpha   90.00
_cell.angle_beta   90.00
_cell.angle_gamma   90.00
#
_symmetry.space_group_name_H-M   'P 1'
#
loop_
_entity.id
_entity.type
_entity.pdbx_description
1 polymer ?
#
loop_
_entity_poly.entity_id
_entity_poly.type
_entity_poly.pdbx_seq_one_letter_code
_entity_poly.pdbx_strand_id
1 'polypeptide(L)'
;MEIGDQTIDRVTGMWLDIWSNYFIPEEKRSVYNTMVAKFPFVPGFAPFLNQPSYLQSAGGIGQDIFFLDGEHCELFVPVPFWFCGEYENAFPLIALQGQDMRVRMKVRPFVETMFKCFQPLFETNIFTNVHELHLKEAELYVTYYHLDNDERRQFALNTREYVIEDHQIMMNYNIPPEHTNIKFKLPLNRPIKDLYWVIQRSEAKEFNDWFNYTNKVLDEKGTPTHIMERAQLNLNGVGRFWEPLDNRYLMYAKPYRAHRYIPGIDRNGFLYNYLFCIDPNALQHNGSMNATSFTEVVLDLTLYNVDQYMGFTEKILAGELVTEEFPRINPSKLPTVLHVFARSYNVLRIYNGCATLRYK
;
A
#
# COMPACT_ATOMS: atom_id res chain seq x y z
N MET A 1 1.56 5.88 -15.99
CA MET A 1 0.89 6.05 -17.29
C MET A 1 1.27 7.40 -17.84
N GLU A 2 1.71 7.43 -19.09
CA GLU A 2 2.06 8.65 -19.83
C GLU A 2 1.16 8.76 -21.06
N ILE A 3 0.76 9.98 -21.41
CA ILE A 3 0.12 10.29 -22.69
C ILE A 3 0.95 11.39 -23.35
N GLY A 4 1.46 11.10 -24.56
CA GLY A 4 2.51 11.92 -25.17
C GLY A 4 3.72 12.00 -24.24
N ASP A 5 4.08 13.22 -23.83
CA ASP A 5 5.19 13.51 -22.90
C ASP A 5 4.72 13.81 -21.47
N GLN A 6 3.41 13.74 -21.20
CA GLN A 6 2.84 14.04 -19.89
C GLN A 6 2.62 12.77 -19.07
N THR A 7 3.17 12.73 -17.84
CA THR A 7 2.76 11.72 -16.84
C THR A 7 1.37 12.06 -16.32
N ILE A 8 0.41 11.16 -16.53
CA ILE A 8 -0.97 11.32 -16.08
C ILE A 8 -1.15 10.80 -14.67
N ASP A 9 -0.62 9.61 -14.41
CA ASP A 9 -0.73 8.98 -13.09
C ASP A 9 0.47 8.06 -12.84
N ARG A 10 0.83 7.89 -11.56
CA ARG A 10 1.93 7.06 -11.10
C ARG A 10 1.47 6.18 -9.94
N VAL A 11 1.58 4.87 -10.14
CA VAL A 11 1.33 3.86 -9.12
C VAL A 11 2.66 3.29 -8.62
N THR A 12 2.79 3.06 -7.32
CA THR A 12 3.98 2.48 -6.67
C THR A 12 3.63 1.15 -6.00
N GLY A 13 4.62 0.30 -5.71
CA GLY A 13 4.38 -0.97 -5.02
C GLY A 13 3.72 -0.82 -3.65
N MET A 14 4.12 0.20 -2.88
CA MET A 14 3.49 0.52 -1.59
C MET A 14 2.06 1.03 -1.74
N TRP A 15 1.77 1.78 -2.81
CA TRP A 15 0.39 2.12 -3.13
C TRP A 15 -0.44 0.89 -3.50
N LEU A 16 0.10 -0.06 -4.29
CA LEU A 16 -0.59 -1.31 -4.60
C LEU A 16 -0.91 -2.11 -3.34
N ASP A 17 0.02 -2.14 -2.37
CA ASP A 17 -0.19 -2.76 -1.08
C ASP A 17 -1.34 -2.08 -0.30
N ILE A 18 -1.31 -0.75 -0.16
CA ILE A 18 -2.39 0.03 0.48
C ILE A 18 -3.72 -0.20 -0.25
N TRP A 19 -3.73 -0.09 -1.58
CA TRP A 19 -4.91 -0.26 -2.41
C TRP A 19 -5.54 -1.64 -2.23
N SER A 20 -4.72 -2.70 -2.20
CA SER A 20 -5.20 -4.07 -2.01
C SER A 20 -5.95 -4.27 -0.68
N ASN A 21 -5.58 -3.53 0.36
CA ASN A 21 -6.20 -3.63 1.68
C ASN A 21 -7.58 -2.96 1.75
N TYR A 22 -7.81 -1.89 0.98
CA TYR A 22 -9.01 -1.06 1.06
C TYR A 22 -10.02 -1.27 -0.07
N PHE A 23 -9.59 -1.73 -1.24
CA PHE A 23 -10.41 -1.76 -2.46
C PHE A 23 -10.74 -3.17 -2.95
N ILE A 24 -10.13 -4.20 -2.35
CA ILE A 24 -10.41 -5.60 -2.71
C ILE A 24 -11.42 -6.19 -1.73
N PRO A 25 -12.55 -6.73 -2.22
CA PRO A 25 -13.53 -7.44 -1.41
C PRO A 25 -12.92 -8.62 -0.66
N GLU A 26 -13.43 -8.91 0.54
CA GLU A 26 -12.97 -10.05 1.33
C GLU A 26 -13.14 -11.37 0.55
N GLU A 27 -14.24 -11.55 -0.19
CA GLU A 27 -14.46 -12.76 -0.98
C GLU A 27 -13.45 -12.96 -2.13
N LYS A 28 -12.82 -11.88 -2.63
CA LYS A 28 -11.81 -11.96 -3.71
C LYS A 28 -10.38 -11.95 -3.18
N ARG A 29 -10.21 -11.76 -1.87
CA ARG A 29 -8.93 -11.44 -1.25
C ARG A 29 -7.95 -12.60 -1.24
N SER A 30 -8.41 -13.81 -0.97
CA SER A 30 -7.58 -15.02 -1.03
C SER A 30 -7.05 -15.26 -2.46
N VAL A 31 -7.90 -15.10 -3.46
CA VAL A 31 -7.51 -15.23 -4.88
C VAL A 31 -6.51 -14.14 -5.25
N TYR A 32 -6.78 -12.88 -4.90
CA TYR A 32 -5.84 -11.78 -5.14
C TYR A 32 -4.47 -12.04 -4.52
N ASN A 33 -4.44 -12.44 -3.25
CA ASN A 33 -3.21 -12.78 -2.54
C ASN A 33 -2.40 -13.87 -3.27
N THR A 34 -3.09 -14.87 -3.82
CA THR A 34 -2.46 -15.92 -4.65
C THR A 34 -1.89 -15.35 -5.94
N MET A 35 -2.65 -14.48 -6.64
CA MET A 35 -2.22 -13.84 -7.90
C MET A 35 -0.94 -13.00 -7.74
N VAL A 36 -0.76 -12.34 -6.60
CA VAL A 36 0.39 -11.45 -6.34
C VAL A 36 1.41 -12.04 -5.36
N ALA A 37 1.28 -13.31 -4.99
CA ALA A 37 2.11 -13.97 -3.99
C ALA A 37 2.22 -13.21 -2.64
N LYS A 38 1.11 -12.63 -2.18
CA LYS A 38 1.03 -11.90 -0.89
C LYS A 38 0.52 -12.84 0.21
N PHE A 39 1.43 -13.27 1.08
CA PHE A 39 1.11 -14.16 2.20
C PHE A 39 1.05 -13.39 3.52
N PRO A 40 0.11 -13.74 4.42
CA PRO A 40 0.11 -13.19 5.78
C PRO A 40 1.39 -13.66 6.48
N PHE A 41 2.21 -12.72 6.93
CA PHE A 41 3.32 -13.02 7.82
C PHE A 41 2.76 -13.41 9.19
N VAL A 42 3.21 -14.55 9.71
CA VAL A 42 2.88 -14.98 11.08
C VAL A 42 4.13 -14.77 11.96
N PRO A 43 4.19 -13.72 12.79
CA PRO A 43 5.34 -13.45 13.65
C PRO A 43 5.58 -14.62 14.61
N GLY A 44 6.82 -15.14 14.64
CA GLY A 44 7.23 -16.23 15.53
C GLY A 44 7.10 -17.65 14.94
N PHE A 45 6.57 -17.77 13.73
CA PHE A 45 6.71 -18.98 12.91
C PHE A 45 7.67 -18.66 11.77
N ALA A 46 8.87 -19.23 11.82
CA ALA A 46 9.70 -19.30 10.62
C ALA A 46 8.90 -20.08 9.56
N PRO A 47 8.86 -19.64 8.29
CA PRO A 47 8.35 -20.49 7.23
C PRO A 47 9.19 -21.77 7.29
N PHE A 48 8.55 -22.88 7.63
CA PHE A 48 9.22 -24.17 7.70
C PHE A 48 9.75 -24.51 6.30
N LEU A 49 11.05 -24.32 6.12
CA LEU A 49 11.84 -24.90 5.06
C LEU A 49 11.89 -26.42 5.31
N ASN A 50 11.46 -27.17 4.30
CA ASN A 50 11.31 -28.63 4.24
C ASN A 50 9.93 -29.12 4.71
N GLN A 51 8.99 -29.30 3.78
CA GLN A 51 8.57 -30.65 3.31
C GLN A 51 7.75 -30.52 2.01
N PRO A 52 8.05 -31.30 0.95
CA PRO A 52 7.23 -31.37 -0.24
C PRO A 52 6.07 -32.32 0.03
N SER A 53 4.98 -31.82 0.60
CA SER A 53 3.70 -32.55 0.55
C SER A 53 2.57 -31.74 1.17
N TYR A 54 1.48 -31.69 0.41
CA TYR A 54 0.10 -31.65 0.88
C TYR A 54 -0.07 -32.50 2.16
N LEU A 55 0.09 -31.92 3.34
CA LEU A 55 -0.18 -32.58 4.62
C LEU A 55 -0.95 -31.62 5.53
N GLN A 56 -2.25 -31.86 5.63
CA GLN A 56 -3.05 -31.50 6.80
C GLN A 56 -2.41 -32.16 8.03
N SER A 57 -1.61 -31.41 8.79
CA SER A 57 -1.25 -31.84 10.15
C SER A 57 -2.40 -31.51 11.08
N ALA A 58 -2.99 -32.56 11.66
CA ALA A 58 -4.05 -32.51 12.65
C ALA A 58 -3.86 -31.37 13.67
N GLY A 59 -4.84 -30.45 13.73
CA GLY A 59 -5.01 -29.48 14.82
C GLY A 59 -4.29 -28.13 14.71
N GLY A 60 -3.63 -27.81 13.60
CA GLY A 60 -2.95 -26.52 13.39
C GLY A 60 -3.37 -25.86 12.09
N ILE A 61 -3.59 -24.55 12.13
CA ILE A 61 -3.96 -23.68 11.02
C ILE A 61 -2.93 -23.87 9.89
N GLY A 62 -3.35 -24.44 8.75
CA GLY A 62 -2.48 -24.64 7.59
C GLY A 62 -1.94 -23.30 7.11
N GLN A 63 -0.62 -23.12 7.19
CA GLN A 63 0.07 -21.96 6.64
C GLN A 63 0.50 -22.31 5.21
N ASP A 64 -0.08 -21.62 4.24
CA ASP A 64 0.29 -21.71 2.84
C ASP A 64 1.68 -21.08 2.64
N ILE A 65 2.72 -21.89 2.83
CA ILE A 65 4.07 -21.59 2.33
C ILE A 65 4.06 -22.00 0.86
N PHE A 66 4.05 -21.03 -0.05
CA PHE A 66 4.33 -21.32 -1.45
C PHE A 66 5.79 -21.73 -1.55
N PHE A 67 6.02 -23.03 -1.70
CA PHE A 67 7.20 -23.50 -2.41
C PHE A 67 7.04 -23.01 -3.86
N LEU A 68 8.13 -22.54 -4.46
CA LEU A 68 8.22 -22.45 -5.92
C LEU A 68 8.11 -23.88 -6.46
N ASP A 69 6.89 -24.40 -6.55
CA ASP A 69 6.60 -25.72 -7.09
C ASP A 69 6.64 -25.57 -8.63
N GLY A 70 7.86 -25.42 -9.15
CA GLY A 70 8.13 -25.14 -10.55
C GLY A 70 9.42 -24.36 -10.76
N GLU A 71 10.07 -24.58 -11.90
CA GLU A 71 11.26 -23.82 -12.33
C GLU A 71 10.98 -22.30 -12.47
N HIS A 72 9.71 -21.88 -12.43
CA HIS A 72 9.27 -20.50 -12.63
C HIS A 72 8.08 -20.10 -11.74
N CYS A 73 8.00 -18.81 -11.39
CA CYS A 73 6.87 -18.18 -10.69
C CYS A 73 6.15 -17.23 -11.65
N GLU A 74 4.83 -17.38 -11.79
CA GLU A 74 3.99 -16.48 -12.58
C GLU A 74 3.11 -15.65 -11.65
N LEU A 75 3.13 -14.32 -11.85
CA LEU A 75 2.38 -13.37 -11.03
C LEU A 75 1.42 -12.57 -11.91
N PHE A 76 0.19 -12.42 -11.46
CA PHE A 76 -0.84 -11.61 -12.10
C PHE A 76 -1.11 -10.37 -11.24
N VAL A 77 -0.45 -9.25 -11.56
CA VAL A 77 -0.54 -8.01 -10.78
C VAL A 77 -1.49 -7.02 -11.46
N PRO A 78 -2.69 -6.76 -10.92
CA PRO A 78 -3.56 -5.74 -11.47
C PRO A 78 -3.03 -4.34 -11.14
N VAL A 79 -3.07 -3.43 -12.12
CA VAL A 79 -2.63 -2.04 -11.98
C VAL A 79 -3.87 -1.13 -11.97
N PRO A 80 -4.24 -0.54 -10.83
CA PRO A 80 -5.53 0.14 -10.66
C PRO A 80 -5.47 1.60 -11.13
N PHE A 81 -5.37 1.83 -12.43
CA PHE A 81 -5.60 3.17 -12.99
C PHE A 81 -7.10 3.52 -12.95
N TRP A 82 -7.42 4.82 -13.00
CA TRP A 82 -8.80 5.33 -12.93
C TRP A 82 -9.76 4.73 -13.98
N PHE A 83 -9.23 4.32 -15.14
CA PHE A 83 -10.00 3.71 -16.24
C PHE A 83 -10.11 2.17 -16.15
N CYS A 84 -9.51 1.55 -15.13
CA CYS A 84 -9.53 0.10 -14.92
C CYS A 84 -10.69 -0.37 -14.00
N GLY A 85 -11.44 0.55 -13.40
CA GLY A 85 -12.53 0.22 -12.48
C GLY A 85 -13.81 -0.21 -13.20
N GLU A 86 -14.53 0.77 -13.74
CA GLU A 86 -15.82 0.57 -14.41
C GLU A 86 -15.74 0.93 -15.89
N TYR A 87 -16.58 0.29 -16.72
CA TYR A 87 -16.61 0.50 -18.17
C TYR A 87 -16.92 1.95 -18.58
N GLU A 88 -17.65 2.69 -17.74
CA GLU A 88 -18.00 4.10 -17.94
C GLU A 88 -16.78 5.03 -18.00
N ASN A 89 -15.69 4.62 -17.34
CA ASN A 89 -14.41 5.35 -17.31
C ASN A 89 -13.39 4.78 -18.30
N ALA A 90 -13.78 3.87 -19.20
CA ALA A 90 -12.85 3.29 -20.16
C ALA A 90 -12.15 4.38 -20.99
N PHE A 91 -10.84 4.23 -21.15
CA PHE A 91 -10.03 5.21 -21.87
C PHE A 91 -10.33 5.18 -23.38
N PRO A 92 -10.76 6.29 -24.01
CA PRO A 92 -11.18 6.28 -25.41
C PRO A 92 -10.00 6.39 -26.37
N LEU A 93 -9.28 5.28 -26.59
CA LEU A 93 -8.10 5.26 -27.48
C LEU A 93 -8.36 5.80 -28.88
N ILE A 94 -9.58 5.64 -29.41
CA ILE A 94 -9.96 6.16 -30.74
C ILE A 94 -9.89 7.70 -30.82
N ALA A 95 -10.06 8.40 -29.70
CA ALA A 95 -10.00 9.85 -29.62
C ALA A 95 -8.56 10.37 -29.51
N LEU A 96 -7.56 9.47 -29.40
CA LEU A 96 -6.15 9.79 -29.19
C LEU A 96 -5.32 9.49 -30.46
N GLN A 97 -5.58 10.22 -31.54
CA GLN A 97 -4.91 10.02 -32.84
C GLN A 97 -3.54 10.72 -32.95
N GLY A 98 -3.31 11.77 -32.14
CA GLY A 98 -2.13 12.63 -32.21
C GLY A 98 -1.09 12.35 -31.12
N GLN A 99 -1.36 11.41 -30.20
CA GLN A 99 -0.49 11.08 -29.08
C GLN A 99 -0.50 9.59 -28.79
N ASP A 100 0.61 9.07 -28.28
CA ASP A 100 0.68 7.70 -27.78
C ASP A 100 0.35 7.65 -26.29
N MET A 101 -0.33 6.58 -25.88
CA MET A 101 -0.42 6.20 -24.47
C MET A 101 0.67 5.17 -24.16
N ARG A 102 1.47 5.41 -23.11
CA ARG A 102 2.56 4.53 -22.69
C ARG A 102 2.42 4.13 -21.22
N VAL A 103 2.62 2.85 -20.93
CA VAL A 103 2.74 2.34 -19.56
C VAL A 103 4.19 1.97 -19.33
N ARG A 104 4.88 2.73 -18.48
CA ARG A 104 6.24 2.41 -18.03
C ARG A 104 6.18 1.65 -16.72
N MET A 105 6.85 0.50 -16.68
CA MET A 105 7.01 -0.31 -15.48
C MET A 105 8.48 -0.31 -15.08
N LYS A 106 8.74 -0.10 -13.78
CA LYS A 106 10.07 -0.28 -13.19
C LYS A 106 9.95 -1.39 -12.14
N VAL A 107 10.66 -2.49 -12.37
CA VAL A 107 10.70 -3.64 -11.47
C VAL A 107 11.91 -3.49 -10.53
N ARG A 108 11.74 -3.92 -9.28
CA ARG A 108 12.80 -3.93 -8.28
C ARG A 108 13.75 -5.12 -8.54
N PRO A 109 15.06 -5.03 -8.26
CA PRO A 109 15.95 -6.18 -8.36
C PRO A 109 15.45 -7.37 -7.53
N PHE A 110 15.53 -8.60 -8.07
CA PHE A 110 15.01 -9.81 -7.40
C PHE A 110 15.61 -10.04 -6.00
N VAL A 111 16.89 -9.72 -5.82
CA VAL A 111 17.58 -9.78 -4.53
C VAL A 111 16.94 -8.93 -3.44
N GLU A 112 16.17 -7.90 -3.81
CA GLU A 112 15.41 -7.07 -2.88
C GLU A 112 13.96 -7.53 -2.73
N THR A 113 13.48 -8.50 -3.51
CA THR A 113 12.08 -8.97 -3.45
C THR A 113 11.88 -10.20 -2.56
N MET A 114 12.95 -10.72 -1.96
CA MET A 114 12.91 -11.85 -1.04
C MET A 114 13.32 -11.41 0.35
N PHE A 115 12.60 -11.86 1.38
CA PHE A 115 12.99 -11.59 2.76
C PHE A 115 14.39 -12.10 3.05
N LYS A 116 15.22 -11.27 3.69
CA LYS A 116 16.50 -11.69 4.26
C LYS A 116 16.22 -12.19 5.68
N CYS A 117 15.67 -13.39 5.83
CA CYS A 117 15.48 -13.97 7.16
C CYS A 117 16.79 -14.63 7.65
N PHE A 118 17.12 -14.44 8.93
CA PHE A 118 18.12 -15.24 9.61
C PHE A 118 17.41 -16.43 10.28
N GLN A 119 17.72 -17.66 9.87
CA GLN A 119 17.23 -18.83 10.61
C GLN A 119 18.27 -19.22 11.68
N PRO A 120 18.00 -19.02 12.98
CA PRO A 120 18.95 -19.38 14.05
C PRO A 120 19.16 -20.90 14.22
N LEU A 121 18.36 -21.74 13.55
CA LEU A 121 18.50 -23.20 13.60
C LEU A 121 19.58 -23.76 12.66
N PHE A 122 20.06 -22.96 11.71
CA PHE A 122 21.14 -23.33 10.81
C PHE A 122 22.14 -22.18 10.80
N GLU A 123 23.36 -22.40 11.29
CA GLU A 123 24.47 -21.42 11.27
C GLU A 123 24.92 -20.99 9.85
N THR A 124 24.14 -21.31 8.82
CA THR A 124 24.39 -21.02 7.43
C THR A 124 23.26 -20.16 6.87
N ASN A 125 23.60 -18.96 6.38
CA ASN A 125 22.71 -18.17 5.54
C ASN A 125 22.18 -19.03 4.38
N ILE A 126 20.90 -19.39 4.38
CA ILE A 126 20.24 -20.22 3.35
C ILE A 126 19.92 -19.36 2.10
N PHE A 127 20.88 -18.55 1.65
CA PHE A 127 20.79 -17.77 0.42
C PHE A 127 21.90 -18.18 -0.54
N THR A 128 22.08 -19.47 -0.78
CA THR A 128 23.22 -19.94 -1.58
C THR A 128 23.01 -19.89 -3.09
N ASN A 129 21.81 -19.64 -3.64
CA ASN A 129 21.60 -19.54 -5.10
C ASN A 129 20.53 -18.52 -5.52
N VAL A 130 20.54 -17.30 -4.97
CA VAL A 130 19.64 -16.21 -5.43
C VAL A 130 20.10 -15.59 -6.75
N HIS A 131 21.37 -15.78 -7.10
CA HIS A 131 22.03 -15.10 -8.23
C HIS A 131 21.51 -15.49 -9.62
N GLU A 132 20.64 -16.49 -9.74
CA GLU A 132 20.13 -16.97 -11.03
C GLU A 132 18.67 -16.58 -11.32
N LEU A 133 18.00 -15.88 -10.40
CA LEU A 133 16.64 -15.38 -10.64
C LEU A 133 16.65 -14.19 -11.58
N HIS A 134 16.02 -14.35 -12.75
CA HIS A 134 15.84 -13.31 -13.74
C HIS A 134 14.38 -13.26 -14.21
N LEU A 135 13.94 -12.08 -14.63
CA LEU A 135 12.62 -11.90 -15.22
C LEU A 135 12.64 -12.60 -16.58
N LYS A 136 11.96 -13.75 -16.68
CA LYS A 136 11.90 -14.53 -17.91
C LYS A 136 11.06 -13.81 -18.97
N GLU A 137 9.87 -13.38 -18.60
CA GLU A 137 8.89 -12.77 -19.49
C GLU A 137 8.00 -11.78 -18.72
N ALA A 138 7.48 -10.77 -19.40
CA ALA A 138 6.51 -9.83 -18.85
C ALA A 138 5.52 -9.42 -19.94
N GLU A 139 4.25 -9.69 -19.68
CA GLU A 139 3.15 -9.39 -20.59
C GLU A 139 2.18 -8.38 -19.97
N LEU A 140 1.59 -7.54 -20.81
CA LEU A 140 0.57 -6.59 -20.40
C LEU A 140 -0.77 -6.97 -21.04
N TYR A 141 -1.68 -7.50 -20.22
CA TYR A 141 -3.03 -7.81 -20.64
C TYR A 141 -3.90 -6.55 -20.62
N VAL A 142 -4.54 -6.26 -21.75
CA VAL A 142 -5.43 -5.10 -21.92
C VAL A 142 -6.73 -5.55 -22.59
N THR A 143 -7.86 -5.20 -21.97
CA THR A 143 -9.19 -5.45 -22.54
C THR A 143 -9.64 -4.25 -23.36
N TYR A 144 -10.03 -4.49 -24.61
CA TYR A 144 -10.55 -3.47 -25.51
C TYR A 144 -12.07 -3.59 -25.66
N TYR A 145 -12.76 -2.45 -25.59
CA TYR A 145 -14.19 -2.36 -25.89
C TYR A 145 -14.38 -1.92 -27.35
N HIS A 146 -15.11 -2.73 -28.12
CA HIS A 146 -15.40 -2.44 -29.52
C HIS A 146 -16.78 -1.77 -29.62
N LEU A 147 -16.78 -0.52 -30.08
CA LEU A 147 -17.99 0.30 -30.23
C LEU A 147 -18.59 0.13 -31.64
N ASP A 148 -19.91 0.27 -31.76
CA ASP A 148 -20.58 0.32 -33.06
C ASP A 148 -20.19 1.59 -33.83
N ASN A 149 -20.40 1.61 -35.15
CA ASN A 149 -19.94 2.65 -36.06
C ASN A 149 -20.40 4.06 -35.66
N ASP A 150 -21.63 4.21 -35.19
CA ASP A 150 -22.16 5.52 -34.81
C ASP A 150 -21.53 6.01 -33.51
N GLU A 151 -21.46 5.16 -32.48
CA GLU A 151 -20.81 5.50 -31.22
C GLU A 151 -19.30 5.76 -31.42
N ARG A 152 -18.64 4.91 -32.21
CA ARG A 152 -17.24 5.08 -32.64
C ARG A 152 -16.99 6.44 -33.26
N ARG A 153 -17.86 6.91 -34.16
CA ARG A 153 -17.77 8.25 -34.76
C ARG A 153 -17.97 9.36 -33.72
N GLN A 154 -18.92 9.21 -32.81
CA GLN A 154 -19.15 10.16 -31.73
C GLN A 154 -17.96 10.28 -30.76
N PHE A 155 -17.29 9.17 -30.45
CA PHE A 155 -16.07 9.17 -29.63
C PHE A 155 -14.87 9.80 -30.34
N ALA A 156 -14.74 9.63 -31.66
CA ALA A 156 -13.63 10.18 -32.42
C ALA A 156 -13.74 11.70 -32.65
N LEU A 157 -14.96 12.21 -32.88
CA LEU A 157 -15.19 13.60 -33.29
C LEU A 157 -15.43 14.55 -32.10
N ASN A 158 -16.15 14.10 -31.07
CA ASN A 158 -16.57 14.99 -30.01
C ASN A 158 -15.47 15.19 -28.96
N THR A 159 -15.34 16.42 -28.47
CA THR A 159 -14.51 16.71 -27.30
C THR A 159 -15.15 16.08 -26.06
N ARG A 160 -14.33 15.43 -25.23
CA ARG A 160 -14.78 14.82 -23.97
C ARG A 160 -13.90 15.26 -22.81
N GLU A 161 -14.52 15.33 -21.64
CA GLU A 161 -13.84 15.59 -20.38
C GLU A 161 -14.14 14.43 -19.43
N TYR A 162 -13.07 13.83 -18.92
CA TYR A 162 -13.13 12.79 -17.89
C TYR A 162 -12.69 13.41 -16.58
N VAL A 163 -13.46 13.19 -15.53
CA VAL A 163 -12.95 13.43 -14.18
C VAL A 163 -12.20 12.17 -13.77
N ILE A 164 -10.90 12.31 -13.56
CA ILE A 164 -10.00 11.21 -13.29
C ILE A 164 -9.49 11.28 -11.86
N GLU A 165 -9.10 10.13 -11.33
CA GLU A 165 -8.36 10.03 -10.08
C GLU A 165 -6.87 9.86 -10.39
N ASP A 166 -6.04 10.69 -9.76
CA ASP A 166 -4.58 10.60 -9.83
C ASP A 166 -3.97 10.50 -8.42
N HIS A 167 -2.76 9.94 -8.34
CA HIS A 167 -2.06 9.72 -7.08
C HIS A 167 -0.96 10.76 -6.85
N GLN A 168 -1.05 11.50 -5.75
CA GLN A 168 0.04 12.32 -5.23
C GLN A 168 0.78 11.52 -4.16
N ILE A 169 2.04 11.18 -4.43
CA ILE A 169 2.84 10.26 -3.62
C ILE A 169 3.99 11.03 -3.00
N MET A 170 4.05 11.04 -1.67
CA MET A 170 5.13 11.65 -0.91
C MET A 170 5.78 10.59 -0.02
N MET A 171 7.03 10.25 -0.29
CA MET A 171 7.72 9.12 0.34
C MET A 171 9.03 9.54 0.97
N ASN A 172 9.49 8.75 1.93
CA ASN A 172 10.79 8.88 2.56
C ASN A 172 10.94 10.14 3.44
N TYR A 173 9.88 10.51 4.17
CA TYR A 173 10.01 11.51 5.23
C TYR A 173 10.63 10.86 6.47
N ASN A 174 11.93 11.09 6.66
CA ASN A 174 12.65 10.52 7.80
C ASN A 174 12.18 11.13 9.12
N ILE A 175 11.90 10.28 10.08
CA ILE A 175 11.64 10.62 11.47
C ILE A 175 12.87 10.21 12.27
N PRO A 176 13.65 11.18 12.79
CA PRO A 176 14.79 10.88 13.65
C PRO A 176 14.33 10.25 14.97
N PRO A 177 15.18 9.40 15.58
CA PRO A 177 14.90 8.82 16.89
C PRO A 177 14.84 9.90 17.98
N GLU A 178 14.17 9.58 19.09
CA GLU A 178 13.92 10.45 20.26
C GLU A 178 12.93 11.60 20.01
N HIS A 179 12.25 11.61 18.85
CA HIS A 179 11.18 12.57 18.57
C HIS A 179 9.80 11.93 18.74
N THR A 180 8.96 12.55 19.57
CA THR A 180 7.59 12.08 19.82
C THR A 180 6.55 12.84 19.03
N ASN A 181 6.77 14.13 18.74
CA ASN A 181 5.86 14.94 17.93
C ASN A 181 6.60 15.46 16.70
N ILE A 182 6.09 15.14 15.51
CA ILE A 182 6.70 15.55 14.24
C ILE A 182 5.65 16.13 13.30
N LYS A 183 5.98 17.28 12.70
CA LYS A 183 5.12 17.99 11.74
C LYS A 183 5.65 17.81 10.32
N PHE A 184 4.79 17.33 9.43
CA PHE A 184 5.10 17.12 8.02
C PHE A 184 4.27 18.05 7.15
N LYS A 185 4.94 18.98 6.47
CA LYS A 185 4.31 19.81 5.45
C LYS A 185 4.05 18.96 4.20
N LEU A 186 2.78 18.78 3.87
CA LEU A 186 2.34 18.01 2.72
C LEU A 186 2.19 18.95 1.50
N PRO A 187 2.97 18.78 0.42
CA PRO A 187 2.88 19.60 -0.79
C PRO A 187 1.68 19.20 -1.66
N LEU A 188 0.50 19.12 -1.05
CA LEU A 188 -0.74 18.72 -1.71
C LEU A 188 -1.29 19.84 -2.59
N ASN A 189 -1.86 19.46 -3.71
CA ASN A 189 -2.61 20.35 -4.60
C ASN A 189 -3.87 19.62 -5.10
N ARG A 190 -4.71 20.30 -5.88
CA ARG A 190 -5.97 19.75 -6.43
C ARG A 190 -7.00 19.35 -5.35
N PRO A 191 -8.24 19.01 -5.73
CA PRO A 191 -9.20 18.41 -4.80
C PRO A 191 -8.74 17.02 -4.37
N ILE A 192 -8.35 16.88 -3.10
CA ILE A 192 -7.96 15.62 -2.46
C ILE A 192 -9.21 14.87 -2.01
N LYS A 193 -9.37 13.64 -2.50
CA LYS A 193 -10.44 12.71 -2.12
C LYS A 193 -10.17 12.09 -0.75
N ASP A 194 -8.95 11.61 -0.55
CA ASP A 194 -8.49 10.95 0.67
C ASP A 194 -6.98 10.96 0.82
N LEU A 195 -6.55 10.72 2.07
CA LEU A 195 -5.16 10.56 2.48
C LEU A 195 -4.98 9.18 3.11
N TYR A 196 -3.88 8.54 2.76
CA TYR A 196 -3.38 7.33 3.40
C TYR A 196 -1.95 7.59 3.83
N TRP A 197 -1.55 7.06 4.96
CA TRP A 197 -0.16 7.09 5.35
C TRP A 197 0.22 5.87 6.15
N VAL A 198 1.50 5.56 6.07
CA VAL A 198 2.13 4.45 6.77
C VAL A 198 3.43 4.92 7.39
N ILE A 199 3.75 4.37 8.56
CA ILE A 199 5.02 4.59 9.22
C ILE A 199 5.75 3.26 9.23
N GLN A 200 6.97 3.25 8.73
CA GLN A 200 7.81 2.06 8.63
C GLN A 200 9.12 2.30 9.37
N ARG A 201 9.64 1.26 10.03
CA ARG A 201 11.01 1.29 10.55
C ARG A 201 12.02 1.32 9.42
N SER A 202 13.05 2.16 9.54
CA SER A 202 14.06 2.30 8.49
C SER A 202 14.77 0.98 8.22
N GLU A 203 14.97 0.19 9.28
CA GLU A 203 15.64 -1.10 9.26
C GLU A 203 14.85 -2.18 8.51
N ALA A 204 13.53 -2.05 8.35
CA ALA A 204 12.72 -3.03 7.61
C ALA A 204 13.23 -3.22 6.16
N LYS A 205 13.82 -2.17 5.58
CA LYS A 205 14.44 -2.20 4.26
C LYS A 205 15.68 -3.09 4.20
N GLU A 206 16.40 -3.24 5.30
CA GLU A 206 17.59 -4.10 5.38
C GLU A 206 17.22 -5.57 5.24
N PHE A 207 16.01 -5.92 5.73
CA PHE A 207 15.41 -7.25 5.68
C PHE A 207 14.59 -7.52 4.42
N ASN A 208 14.53 -6.57 3.47
CA ASN A 208 13.63 -6.59 2.31
C ASN A 208 12.14 -6.69 2.68
N ASP A 209 11.76 -6.24 3.88
CA ASP A 209 10.39 -6.28 4.39
C ASP A 209 9.65 -4.98 4.06
N TRP A 210 9.40 -4.77 2.77
CA TRP A 210 8.92 -3.49 2.24
C TRP A 210 7.52 -3.08 2.73
N PHE A 211 6.68 -4.03 3.11
CA PHE A 211 5.28 -3.80 3.47
C PHE A 211 5.00 -4.01 4.96
N ASN A 212 6.05 -4.06 5.79
CA ASN A 212 5.91 -4.08 7.23
C ASN A 212 5.85 -2.66 7.79
N TYR A 213 4.67 -2.31 8.30
CA TYR A 213 4.39 -1.03 8.95
C TYR A 213 4.24 -1.17 10.47
N THR A 214 4.81 -2.24 11.04
CA THR A 214 4.81 -2.49 12.48
C THR A 214 6.05 -1.87 13.13
N ASN A 215 6.04 -1.77 14.46
CA ASN A 215 7.23 -1.37 15.22
C ASN A 215 8.33 -2.46 15.25
N LYS A 216 8.13 -3.59 14.59
CA LYS A 216 9.07 -4.71 14.59
C LYS A 216 9.66 -4.93 13.22
N VAL A 217 10.91 -5.38 13.18
CA VAL A 217 11.52 -5.97 11.97
C VAL A 217 11.56 -7.49 12.08
N LEU A 218 11.99 -8.16 11.01
CA LEU A 218 12.24 -9.60 11.04
C LEU A 218 13.21 -9.93 12.17
N ASP A 219 13.04 -11.12 12.78
CA ASP A 219 13.86 -11.68 13.87
C ASP A 219 13.65 -11.09 15.27
N GLU A 220 12.92 -9.98 15.42
CA GLU A 220 12.56 -9.46 16.75
C GLU A 220 11.43 -10.29 17.40
N LYS A 221 11.46 -10.45 18.73
CA LYS A 221 10.43 -11.19 19.51
C LYS A 221 9.27 -10.30 19.97
N GLY A 222 8.13 -10.91 20.29
CA GLY A 222 6.93 -10.22 20.80
C GLY A 222 5.85 -9.93 19.76
N THR A 223 4.71 -9.39 20.21
CA THR A 223 3.59 -9.04 19.33
C THR A 223 3.88 -7.73 18.59
N PRO A 224 3.74 -7.66 17.25
CA PRO A 224 3.86 -6.41 16.51
C PRO A 224 2.81 -5.40 16.96
N THR A 225 3.22 -4.15 17.16
CA THR A 225 2.33 -3.04 17.53
C THR A 225 2.53 -1.84 16.62
N HIS A 226 1.57 -0.92 16.64
CA HIS A 226 1.61 0.30 15.84
C HIS A 226 2.65 1.30 16.37
N ILE A 227 3.13 2.17 15.48
CA ILE A 227 4.14 3.19 15.77
C ILE A 227 3.51 4.52 16.20
N MET A 228 2.39 4.91 15.56
CA MET A 228 1.73 6.20 15.79
C MET A 228 0.69 6.10 16.91
N GLU A 229 0.67 7.08 17.82
CA GLU A 229 -0.38 7.24 18.83
C GLU A 229 -1.59 8.00 18.27
N ARG A 230 -1.36 9.18 17.72
CA ARG A 230 -2.42 10.07 17.23
C ARG A 230 -1.91 10.99 16.11
N ALA A 231 -2.83 11.52 15.33
CA ALA A 231 -2.53 12.45 14.25
C ALA A 231 -3.50 13.63 14.19
N GLN A 232 -2.99 14.80 13.81
CA GLN A 232 -3.76 16.02 13.60
C GLN A 232 -3.45 16.57 12.21
N LEU A 233 -4.50 16.89 11.45
CA LEU A 233 -4.35 17.60 10.18
C LEU A 233 -4.53 19.10 10.45
N ASN A 234 -3.51 19.91 10.19
CA ASN A 234 -3.56 21.35 10.33
C ASN A 234 -3.64 22.01 8.95
N LEU A 235 -4.61 22.90 8.77
CA LEU A 235 -4.85 23.65 7.55
C LEU A 235 -4.63 25.14 7.85
N ASN A 236 -3.60 25.73 7.24
CA ASN A 236 -3.16 27.12 7.51
C ASN A 236 -2.96 27.41 9.01
N GLY A 237 -2.35 26.45 9.73
CA GLY A 237 -2.11 26.55 11.18
C GLY A 237 -3.32 26.23 12.08
N VAL A 238 -4.51 26.00 11.52
CA VAL A 238 -5.71 25.64 12.28
C VAL A 238 -5.95 24.14 12.21
N GLY A 239 -6.13 23.50 13.36
CA GLY A 239 -6.49 22.08 13.44
C GLY A 239 -7.83 21.80 12.76
N ARG A 240 -7.86 20.84 11.84
CA ARG A 240 -9.08 20.39 11.16
C ARG A 240 -10.07 19.74 12.14
N PHE A 241 -9.54 19.14 13.20
CA PHE A 241 -10.29 18.53 14.31
C PHE A 241 -10.00 19.29 15.59
N TRP A 242 -10.94 19.26 16.53
CA TRP A 242 -10.76 19.89 17.84
C TRP A 242 -9.60 19.24 18.62
N GLU A 243 -9.50 17.91 18.53
CA GLU A 243 -8.44 17.12 19.15
C GLU A 243 -7.78 16.19 18.12
N PRO A 244 -6.48 15.88 18.28
CA PRO A 244 -5.80 14.89 17.46
C PRO A 244 -6.52 13.53 17.53
N LEU A 245 -6.65 12.87 16.38
CA LEU A 245 -7.35 11.60 16.25
C LEU A 245 -6.46 10.43 16.67
N ASP A 246 -6.99 9.55 17.52
CA ASP A 246 -6.34 8.31 17.93
C ASP A 246 -6.10 7.37 16.74
N ASN A 247 -4.99 6.62 16.80
CA ASN A 247 -4.65 5.63 15.78
C ASN A 247 -5.79 4.63 15.50
N ARG A 248 -6.53 4.16 16.52
CA ARG A 248 -7.61 3.18 16.32
C ARG A 248 -8.78 3.80 15.58
N TYR A 249 -9.03 5.10 15.77
CA TYR A 249 -10.05 5.80 15.01
C TYR A 249 -9.68 5.86 13.53
N LEU A 250 -8.41 6.13 13.21
CA LEU A 250 -7.90 6.23 11.85
C LEU A 250 -7.74 4.86 11.16
N MET A 251 -7.44 3.80 11.91
CA MET A 251 -7.28 2.44 11.36
C MET A 251 -8.60 1.67 11.25
N TYR A 252 -9.54 1.87 12.18
CA TYR A 252 -10.74 1.03 12.27
C TYR A 252 -12.02 1.84 12.06
N ALA A 253 -12.25 2.88 12.87
CA ALA A 253 -13.53 3.57 12.86
C ALA A 253 -13.77 4.35 11.56
N LYS A 254 -12.72 4.95 10.99
CA LYS A 254 -12.78 5.66 9.70
C LYS A 254 -13.02 4.69 8.54
N PRO A 255 -12.22 3.62 8.34
CA PRO A 255 -12.51 2.65 7.30
C PRO A 255 -13.87 1.99 7.45
N TYR A 256 -14.25 1.56 8.65
CA TYR A 256 -15.54 0.93 8.92
C TYR A 256 -16.73 1.79 8.46
N ARG A 257 -16.64 3.12 8.57
CA ARG A 257 -17.74 4.02 8.20
C ARG A 257 -17.87 4.29 6.72
N ALA A 258 -16.77 4.23 5.97
CA ALA A 258 -16.70 4.82 4.64
C ALA A 258 -16.22 3.83 3.59
N HIS A 259 -15.20 3.03 3.89
CA HIS A 259 -14.79 1.98 2.97
C HIS A 259 -15.80 0.84 2.95
N ARG A 260 -16.01 0.27 1.77
CA ARG A 260 -16.77 -0.97 1.61
C ARG A 260 -16.03 -2.17 2.19
N TYR A 261 -14.70 -2.10 2.23
CA TYR A 261 -13.83 -3.18 2.66
C TYR A 261 -12.83 -2.67 3.70
N ILE A 262 -12.60 -3.47 4.74
CA ILE A 262 -11.73 -3.11 5.85
C ILE A 262 -10.44 -3.94 5.73
N PRO A 263 -9.26 -3.34 5.99
CA PRO A 263 -8.03 -4.11 6.11
C PRO A 263 -8.15 -5.19 7.19
N GLY A 264 -7.71 -6.41 6.91
CA GLY A 264 -7.61 -7.47 7.92
C GLY A 264 -6.55 -7.12 8.97
N ILE A 265 -6.81 -7.47 10.24
CA ILE A 265 -5.89 -7.24 11.38
C ILE A 265 -4.60 -8.08 11.25
N ASP A 266 -4.64 -9.14 10.45
CA ASP A 266 -3.63 -10.18 10.28
C ASP A 266 -2.49 -9.83 9.29
N ARG A 267 -2.40 -8.60 8.79
CA ARG A 267 -1.65 -8.30 7.54
C ARG A 267 -0.53 -7.26 7.65
N ASN A 268 0.41 -7.43 8.57
CA ASN A 268 1.69 -6.69 8.60
C ASN A 268 1.60 -5.15 8.54
N GLY A 269 0.45 -4.56 8.84
CA GLY A 269 0.25 -3.16 8.49
C GLY A 269 -0.71 -2.42 9.38
N PHE A 270 -0.17 -1.46 10.11
CA PHE A 270 -0.94 -0.36 10.69
C PHE A 270 -1.10 0.73 9.63
N LEU A 271 -2.16 0.60 8.83
CA LEU A 271 -2.52 1.53 7.77
C LEU A 271 -3.44 2.62 8.32
N TYR A 272 -3.04 3.88 8.17
CA TYR A 272 -3.85 5.01 8.60
C TYR A 272 -4.50 5.66 7.39
N ASN A 273 -5.77 6.05 7.54
CA ASN A 273 -6.44 6.84 6.53
C ASN A 273 -7.23 8.02 7.10
N TYR A 274 -7.41 9.03 6.26
CA TYR A 274 -8.35 10.10 6.50
C TYR A 274 -9.06 10.47 5.19
N LEU A 275 -10.37 10.41 5.21
CA LEU A 275 -11.23 10.56 4.03
C LEU A 275 -11.91 11.93 4.06
N PHE A 276 -11.87 12.66 2.94
CA PHE A 276 -12.66 13.87 2.72
C PHE A 276 -13.97 13.58 1.98
N CYS A 277 -14.14 12.33 1.56
CA CYS A 277 -15.26 11.80 0.80
C CYS A 277 -16.12 10.87 1.67
N ILE A 278 -17.37 10.62 1.23
CA ILE A 278 -18.31 9.75 1.96
C ILE A 278 -18.02 8.27 1.68
N ASP A 279 -17.90 7.89 0.41
CA ASP A 279 -17.51 6.55 -0.04
C ASP A 279 -16.33 6.66 -1.01
N PRO A 280 -15.10 6.29 -0.59
CA PRO A 280 -13.92 6.34 -1.44
C PRO A 280 -13.97 5.36 -2.62
N ASN A 281 -14.87 4.38 -2.61
CA ASN A 281 -15.02 3.33 -3.63
C ASN A 281 -16.13 3.67 -4.64
N ALA A 282 -16.91 4.71 -4.39
CA ALA A 282 -17.93 5.16 -5.34
C ALA A 282 -17.28 5.77 -6.59
N LEU A 283 -17.87 5.44 -7.74
CA LEU A 283 -17.54 6.06 -9.02
C LEU A 283 -17.85 7.56 -9.01
N GLN A 284 -19.00 7.92 -8.42
CA GLN A 284 -19.44 9.30 -8.33
C GLN A 284 -18.75 10.03 -7.18
N HIS A 285 -18.26 11.23 -7.50
CA HIS A 285 -17.68 12.18 -6.58
C HIS A 285 -18.64 12.52 -5.43
N ASN A 286 -18.21 12.29 -4.19
CA ASN A 286 -19.05 12.48 -3.00
C ASN A 286 -18.32 13.20 -1.84
N GLY A 287 -17.32 14.01 -2.18
CA GLY A 287 -16.58 14.86 -1.24
C GLY A 287 -15.10 14.95 -1.57
N SER A 288 -14.50 16.10 -1.28
CA SER A 288 -13.07 16.34 -1.41
C SER A 288 -12.65 17.59 -0.62
N MET A 289 -11.35 17.73 -0.36
CA MET A 289 -10.74 18.95 0.15
C MET A 289 -9.90 19.60 -0.94
N ASN A 290 -10.20 20.85 -1.32
CA ASN A 290 -9.35 21.57 -2.27
C ASN A 290 -8.02 21.99 -1.63
N ALA A 291 -6.97 21.19 -1.83
CA ALA A 291 -5.66 21.46 -1.24
C ALA A 291 -5.00 22.73 -1.81
N THR A 292 -5.29 23.09 -3.07
CA THR A 292 -4.76 24.32 -3.69
C THR A 292 -5.21 25.59 -2.98
N SER A 293 -6.33 25.55 -2.24
CA SER A 293 -6.82 26.71 -1.48
C SER A 293 -6.08 26.96 -0.17
N PHE A 294 -5.28 25.99 0.30
CA PHE A 294 -4.52 26.13 1.53
C PHE A 294 -3.07 26.50 1.21
N THR A 295 -2.53 27.49 1.93
CA THR A 295 -1.11 27.85 1.83
C THR A 295 -0.24 26.78 2.48
N GLU A 296 -0.79 26.11 3.49
CA GLU A 296 -0.10 25.06 4.20
C GLU A 296 -1.06 23.97 4.68
N VAL A 297 -0.73 22.73 4.32
CA VAL A 297 -1.33 21.51 4.86
C VAL A 297 -0.25 20.77 5.64
N VAL A 298 -0.43 20.59 6.95
CA VAL A 298 0.53 19.90 7.82
C VAL A 298 -0.12 18.68 8.44
N LEU A 299 0.52 17.53 8.31
CA LEU A 299 0.24 16.33 9.09
C LEU A 299 1.12 16.32 10.33
N ASP A 300 0.52 16.52 11.49
CA ASP A 300 1.17 16.49 12.80
C ASP A 300 0.96 15.12 13.42
N LEU A 301 2.04 14.40 13.71
CA LEU A 301 2.04 13.04 14.22
C LEU A 301 2.61 13.00 15.62
N THR A 302 1.91 12.32 16.53
CA THR A 302 2.45 11.89 17.82
C THR A 302 2.76 10.40 17.76
N LEU A 303 4.01 10.02 18.01
CA LEU A 303 4.45 8.63 18.10
C LEU A 303 4.28 8.09 19.52
N TYR A 304 4.10 6.78 19.64
CA TYR A 304 4.16 6.13 20.95
C TYR A 304 5.54 6.33 21.56
N ASN A 305 5.53 6.86 22.78
CA ASN A 305 6.69 6.91 23.65
C ASN A 305 6.37 6.17 24.94
N VAL A 306 6.92 4.97 25.05
CA VAL A 306 6.80 4.13 26.25
C VAL A 306 8.18 3.97 26.84
N ASP A 307 8.34 4.27 28.13
CA ASP A 307 9.53 3.84 28.86
C ASP A 307 9.71 2.33 28.66
N GLN A 308 10.95 1.85 28.53
CA GLN A 308 11.21 0.44 28.20
C GLN A 308 10.54 -0.47 29.25
N TYR A 309 9.40 -1.05 28.90
CA TYR A 309 8.74 -2.09 29.69
C TYR A 309 9.13 -3.45 29.13
N MET A 310 9.19 -4.46 29.99
CA MET A 310 9.33 -5.86 29.57
C MET A 310 7.98 -6.38 29.03
N GLY A 311 7.99 -7.01 27.87
CA GLY A 311 6.93 -7.86 27.36
C GLY A 311 7.16 -9.31 27.83
N PHE A 312 6.08 -10.07 27.94
CA PHE A 312 6.11 -11.46 28.35
C PHE A 312 5.41 -12.31 27.30
N THR A 313 5.99 -13.46 26.97
CA THR A 313 5.33 -14.51 26.19
C THR A 313 5.40 -15.81 26.96
N GLU A 314 4.28 -16.50 27.04
CA GLU A 314 4.20 -17.84 27.63
C GLU A 314 4.34 -18.90 26.53
N LYS A 315 5.19 -19.90 26.75
CA LYS A 315 5.36 -21.06 25.86
C LYS A 315 5.35 -22.32 26.70
N ILE A 316 4.85 -23.42 26.14
CA ILE A 316 4.96 -24.73 26.76
C ILE A 316 6.23 -25.40 26.23
N LEU A 317 7.22 -25.63 27.10
CA LEU A 317 8.43 -26.36 26.77
C LEU A 317 8.51 -27.60 27.66
N ALA A 318 8.64 -28.79 27.05
CA ALA A 318 8.68 -30.07 27.77
C ALA A 318 7.53 -30.29 28.77
N GLY A 319 6.35 -29.73 28.51
CA GLY A 319 5.17 -29.84 29.37
C GLY A 319 5.08 -28.81 30.50
N GLU A 320 6.05 -27.88 30.61
CA GLU A 320 6.03 -26.79 31.59
C GLU A 320 5.74 -25.44 30.92
N LEU A 321 5.01 -24.57 31.61
CA LEU A 321 4.78 -23.19 31.20
C LEU A 321 6.04 -22.37 31.48
N VAL A 322 6.69 -21.89 30.43
CA VAL A 322 7.88 -21.03 30.50
C VAL A 322 7.49 -19.64 30.05
N THR A 323 7.72 -18.65 30.92
CA THR A 323 7.63 -17.22 30.59
C THR A 323 8.96 -16.71 30.05
N GLU A 324 8.94 -16.23 28.81
CA GLU A 324 10.08 -15.58 28.17
C GLU A 324 9.86 -14.06 28.19
N GLU A 325 10.79 -13.34 28.82
CA GLU A 325 10.78 -11.88 28.85
C GLU A 325 11.52 -11.30 27.64
N PHE A 326 11.01 -10.22 27.07
CA PHE A 326 11.65 -9.48 25.99
C PHE A 326 11.41 -7.98 26.13
N PRO A 327 12.37 -7.11 25.78
CA PRO A 327 12.16 -5.67 25.86
C PRO A 327 11.07 -5.22 24.88
N ARG A 328 10.10 -4.43 25.34
CA ARG A 328 9.16 -3.76 24.43
C ARG A 328 9.91 -2.72 23.61
N ILE A 329 9.67 -2.75 22.31
CA ILE A 329 10.26 -1.81 21.37
C ILE A 329 9.52 -0.48 21.47
N ASN A 330 10.23 0.56 21.90
CA ASN A 330 9.70 1.93 21.91
C ASN A 330 9.85 2.56 20.51
N PRO A 331 8.74 2.81 19.79
CA PRO A 331 8.80 3.31 18.43
C PRO A 331 9.43 4.70 18.31
N SER A 332 9.27 5.59 19.31
CA SER A 332 9.84 6.94 19.24
C SER A 332 11.36 6.97 19.33
N LYS A 333 12.00 5.89 19.79
CA LYS A 333 13.47 5.79 19.91
C LYS A 333 14.15 5.19 18.67
N LEU A 334 13.36 4.83 17.67
CA LEU A 334 13.85 4.15 16.47
C LEU A 334 13.79 5.06 15.25
N PRO A 335 14.71 4.90 14.29
CA PRO A 335 14.64 5.62 13.03
C PRO A 335 13.45 5.10 12.22
N THR A 336 12.47 5.95 11.96
CA THR A 336 11.28 5.58 11.18
C THR A 336 11.12 6.48 9.96
N VAL A 337 10.29 6.04 9.01
CA VAL A 337 10.05 6.73 7.76
C VAL A 337 8.55 6.81 7.54
N LEU A 338 8.07 8.02 7.26
CA LEU A 338 6.69 8.28 6.88
C LEU A 338 6.55 8.28 5.36
N HIS A 339 5.50 7.60 4.90
CA HIS A 339 5.02 7.64 3.53
C HIS A 339 3.56 8.07 3.51
N VAL A 340 3.24 9.06 2.67
CA VAL A 340 1.92 9.65 2.53
C VAL A 340 1.47 9.54 1.08
N PHE A 341 0.22 9.12 0.89
CA PHE A 341 -0.43 8.94 -0.39
C PHE A 341 -1.74 9.71 -0.37
N ALA A 342 -1.99 10.52 -1.39
CA ALA A 342 -3.24 11.23 -1.55
C ALA A 342 -3.84 10.87 -2.91
N ARG A 343 -5.13 10.52 -2.95
CA ARG A 343 -5.85 10.50 -4.23
C ARG A 343 -6.47 11.86 -4.46
N SER A 344 -6.25 12.40 -5.64
CA SER A 344 -6.84 13.67 -6.07
C SER A 344 -7.70 13.50 -7.30
N TYR A 345 -8.60 14.46 -7.49
CA TYR A 345 -9.35 14.58 -8.73
C TYR A 345 -8.63 15.52 -9.70
N ASN A 346 -8.63 15.16 -10.97
CA ASN A 346 -8.22 16.01 -12.07
C ASN A 346 -9.21 15.88 -13.23
N VAL A 347 -9.11 16.77 -14.21
CA VAL A 347 -9.92 16.67 -15.43
C VAL A 347 -8.99 16.40 -16.61
N LEU A 348 -9.18 15.25 -17.25
CA LEU A 348 -8.54 14.90 -18.50
C LEU A 348 -9.45 15.34 -19.65
N ARG A 349 -8.98 16.30 -20.44
CA ARG A 349 -9.69 16.75 -21.64
C ARG A 349 -9.09 16.10 -22.87
N ILE A 350 -9.93 15.51 -23.71
CA ILE A 350 -9.55 14.88 -24.96
C ILE A 350 -10.24 15.62 -26.11
N TYR A 351 -9.45 16.19 -27.02
CA TYR A 351 -9.94 16.94 -28.17
C TYR A 351 -8.91 16.91 -29.31
N ASN A 352 -9.39 16.89 -30.55
CA ASN A 352 -8.56 16.93 -31.76
C ASN A 352 -7.41 15.91 -31.77
N GLY A 353 -7.65 14.69 -31.28
CA GLY A 353 -6.63 13.64 -31.26
C GLY A 353 -5.64 13.70 -30.08
N CYS A 354 -5.74 14.69 -29.20
CA CYS A 354 -4.81 14.89 -28.08
C CYS A 354 -5.52 14.87 -26.74
N ALA A 355 -4.83 14.43 -25.69
CA ALA A 355 -5.28 14.50 -24.31
C ALA A 355 -4.37 15.43 -23.49
N THR A 356 -4.97 16.20 -22.59
CA THR A 356 -4.25 17.06 -21.64
C THR A 356 -4.96 17.10 -20.31
N LEU A 357 -4.19 17.19 -19.22
CA LEU A 357 -4.75 17.54 -17.92
C LEU A 357 -5.10 19.02 -17.88
N ARG A 358 -6.24 19.33 -17.27
CA ARG A 358 -6.72 20.71 -17.06
C ARG A 358 -5.94 21.43 -15.97
N TYR A 359 -5.58 20.71 -14.91
CA TYR A 359 -4.81 21.22 -13.78
C TYR A 359 -3.47 20.49 -13.73
N LYS A 360 -2.36 21.25 -13.77
CA LYS A 360 -1.00 20.71 -13.72
C LYS A 360 -0.46 20.75 -12.30
#